data_AF-A0A6S7ILC0-F1
#
_entry.id   AF-A0A6S7ILC0-F1
#
_cell.length_a   1.000
_cell.length_b   1.000
_cell.length_c   1.000
_cell.angle_alpha   90.00
_cell.angle_beta   90.00
_cell.angle_gamma   90.00
#
_symmetry.space_group_name_H-M   'P 1'
#
loop_
_entity.id
_entity.type
_entity.pdbx_description
1 polymer ?
#
loop_
_entity_poly.entity_id
_entity_poly.type
_entity_poly.pdbx_seq_one_letter_code
_entity_poly.pdbx_strand_id
1 'polypeptide(L)'
;MQNNAESNIYPTMVKQERHGHEAFIGENFPEDPRQWSGHDVRSWLDWMGCTYNIRNIDVLKFHMNGKALCLMTLDMFLYRVPMGGNLLYHDFQSRLQRTVHGDR
;
A
#
# COMPACT_ATOMS: atom_id res chain seq x y z
N MET A 1 -40.81 -7.67 4.23
CA MET A 1 -40.40 -7.25 5.59
C MET A 1 -39.05 -7.89 5.85
N GLN A 2 -37.97 -7.22 5.44
CA GLN A 2 -37.04 -6.48 6.30
C GLN A 2 -36.25 -7.46 7.20
N ASN A 3 -35.11 -7.98 6.71
CA ASN A 3 -33.72 -7.54 6.98
C ASN A 3 -33.14 -8.09 8.28
N ASN A 4 -32.02 -8.81 8.19
CA ASN A 4 -30.76 -8.31 8.73
C ASN A 4 -29.58 -8.88 7.92
N ALA A 5 -28.72 -7.96 7.51
CA ALA A 5 -27.55 -8.22 6.70
C ALA A 5 -26.36 -8.47 7.63
N GLU A 6 -25.72 -9.63 7.49
CA GLU A 6 -24.40 -9.91 8.06
C GLU A 6 -23.37 -10.13 6.94
N SER A 7 -23.41 -9.30 5.89
CA SER A 7 -22.48 -9.43 4.77
C SER A 7 -21.75 -8.12 4.48
N ASN A 8 -20.42 -8.21 4.56
CA ASN A 8 -19.39 -7.28 4.10
C ASN A 8 -19.14 -6.00 4.90
N ILE A 9 -18.19 -6.08 5.86
CA ILE A 9 -17.45 -4.93 6.44
C ILE A 9 -16.32 -4.46 5.51
N TYR A 10 -16.38 -4.77 4.22
CA TYR A 10 -15.56 -4.10 3.21
C TYR A 10 -16.48 -3.73 2.06
N PRO A 11 -16.84 -2.44 1.90
CA PRO A 11 -17.41 -1.97 0.66
C PRO A 11 -16.43 -2.38 -0.44
N THR A 12 -16.90 -3.16 -1.40
CA THR A 12 -16.21 -3.49 -2.62
C THR A 12 -15.62 -2.20 -3.16
N MET A 13 -14.30 -2.05 -3.03
CA MET A 13 -13.59 -0.93 -3.63
C MET A 13 -13.87 -1.07 -5.12
N VAL A 14 -14.78 -0.23 -5.61
CA VAL A 14 -14.94 0.04 -7.03
C VAL A 14 -13.53 0.34 -7.49
N LYS A 15 -12.89 -0.62 -8.16
CA LYS A 15 -11.72 -0.37 -9.00
C LYS A 15 -12.25 0.62 -10.02
N GLN A 16 -12.08 1.91 -9.70
CA GLN A 16 -12.44 2.98 -10.60
C GLN A 16 -11.59 2.74 -11.84
N GLU A 17 -12.23 2.27 -12.89
CA GLU A 17 -11.65 2.05 -14.20
C GLU A 17 -11.13 3.39 -14.71
N ARG A 18 -9.89 3.71 -14.36
CA ARG A 18 -9.12 4.79 -14.96
C ARG A 18 -8.14 4.17 -15.95
N HIS A 19 -8.67 3.47 -16.95
CA HIS A 19 -7.94 3.26 -18.20
C HIS A 19 -8.05 4.56 -19.00
N GLY A 20 -7.05 5.41 -18.83
CA GLY A 20 -7.03 6.77 -19.35
C GLY A 20 -5.74 7.49 -18.99
N HIS A 21 -4.61 6.97 -19.46
CA HIS A 21 -3.43 7.70 -19.93
C HIS A 21 -3.19 9.13 -19.40
N GLU A 22 -3.03 9.30 -18.09
CA GLU A 22 -2.18 10.35 -17.54
C GLU A 22 -1.35 9.73 -16.43
N ALA A 23 -0.08 9.48 -16.77
CA ALA A 23 0.96 9.11 -15.84
C ALA A 23 1.14 10.24 -14.82
N PHE A 24 0.31 10.28 -13.78
CA PHE A 24 0.55 11.12 -12.62
C PHE A 24 1.67 10.48 -11.82
N ILE A 25 2.89 10.82 -12.25
CA ILE A 25 4.17 10.49 -11.62
C ILE A 25 4.45 8.99 -11.70
N GLY A 26 5.28 8.60 -12.68
CA GLY A 26 5.83 7.26 -12.73
C GLY A 26 6.31 6.86 -11.34
N GLU A 27 5.96 5.65 -10.91
CA GLU A 27 6.45 5.06 -9.67
C GLU A 27 7.98 5.15 -9.69
N ASN A 28 8.55 6.20 -9.07
CA ASN A 28 9.98 6.46 -9.04
C ASN A 28 10.64 5.56 -7.99
N PHE A 29 10.23 4.30 -7.94
CA PHE A 29 10.75 3.27 -7.07
C PHE A 29 10.74 1.94 -7.83
N PRO A 30 11.71 1.03 -7.56
CA PRO A 30 11.80 -0.25 -8.25
C PRO A 30 10.51 -1.08 -8.17
N GLU A 31 10.27 -1.95 -9.15
CA GLU A 31 9.11 -2.86 -9.13
C GLU A 31 9.17 -3.85 -7.95
N ASP A 32 10.37 -4.40 -7.67
CA ASP A 32 10.60 -5.28 -6.52
C ASP A 32 10.77 -4.46 -5.23
N PRO A 33 9.85 -4.58 -4.26
CA PRO A 33 9.95 -3.86 -3.00
C PRO A 33 11.22 -4.18 -2.21
N ARG A 34 11.86 -5.32 -2.43
CA ARG A 34 13.14 -5.67 -1.77
C ARG A 34 14.31 -4.79 -2.21
N GLN A 35 14.17 -4.09 -3.34
CA GLN A 35 15.17 -3.16 -3.88
C GLN A 35 14.96 -1.71 -3.40
N TRP A 36 13.86 -1.42 -2.71
CA TRP A 36 13.55 -0.05 -2.28
C TRP A 36 14.58 0.47 -1.28
N SER A 37 15.15 1.63 -1.57
CA SER A 37 15.86 2.46 -0.61
C SER A 37 14.89 3.13 0.36
N GLY A 38 15.40 3.81 1.40
CA GLY A 38 14.54 4.62 2.27
C GLY A 38 13.87 5.79 1.55
N HIS A 39 14.42 6.27 0.44
CA HIS A 39 13.77 7.26 -0.41
C HIS A 39 12.58 6.66 -1.16
N ASP A 40 12.76 5.48 -1.72
CA ASP A 40 11.71 4.77 -2.46
C ASP A 40 10.51 4.43 -1.57
N VAL A 41 10.77 4.06 -0.31
CA VAL A 41 9.72 3.88 0.70
C VAL A 41 8.92 5.17 0.92
N ARG A 42 9.56 6.33 0.98
CA ARG A 42 8.86 7.62 1.13
C ARG A 42 8.02 7.93 -0.10
N SER A 43 8.58 7.78 -1.30
CA SER A 43 7.85 7.96 -2.56
C SER A 43 6.62 7.05 -2.64
N TRP A 44 6.75 5.79 -2.20
CA TRP A 44 5.63 4.85 -2.13
C TRP A 44 4.57 5.30 -1.10
N LEU A 45 4.96 5.76 0.09
CA LEU A 45 4.02 6.26 1.09
C LEU A 45 3.26 7.51 0.60
N ASP A 46 3.93 8.43 -0.08
CA ASP A 46 3.30 9.61 -0.68
C ASP A 46 2.30 9.19 -1.77
N TRP A 47 2.68 8.23 -2.62
CA TRP A 47 1.80 7.66 -3.63
C TRP A 47 0.56 6.99 -3.01
N MET A 48 0.74 6.23 -1.93
CA MET A 48 -0.36 5.60 -1.19
C MET A 48 -1.30 6.64 -0.56
N GLY A 49 -0.73 7.71 0.00
CA GLY A 49 -1.48 8.84 0.55
C GLY A 49 -2.38 9.48 -0.49
N CYS A 50 -1.84 9.77 -1.68
CA CYS A 50 -2.59 10.33 -2.81
C CYS A 50 -3.63 9.35 -3.38
N THR A 51 -3.26 8.08 -3.55
CA THR A 51 -4.10 7.05 -4.21
C THR A 51 -5.31 6.65 -3.36
N TYR A 52 -5.10 6.45 -2.06
CA TYR A 52 -6.12 5.95 -1.15
C TYR A 52 -6.66 7.02 -0.20
N ASN A 53 -6.25 8.29 -0.38
CA ASN A 53 -6.61 9.41 0.49
C ASN A 53 -6.32 9.13 1.98
N ILE A 54 -5.20 8.45 2.25
CA ILE A 54 -4.74 8.17 3.62
C ILE A 54 -4.21 9.47 4.19
N ARG A 55 -4.93 10.05 5.14
CA ARG A 55 -4.54 11.32 5.75
C ARG A 55 -3.33 11.14 6.66
N ASN A 56 -2.41 12.10 6.60
CA ASN A 56 -1.32 12.29 7.56
C ASN A 56 -0.45 11.04 7.79
N ILE A 57 0.03 10.40 6.72
CA ILE A 57 1.07 9.39 6.86
C ILE A 57 2.34 10.09 7.37
N ASP A 58 2.73 9.78 8.59
CA ASP A 58 4.01 10.23 9.14
C ASP A 58 5.15 9.36 8.56
N VAL A 59 5.73 9.83 7.47
CA VAL A 59 6.82 9.16 6.75
C VAL A 59 8.05 8.93 7.63
N LEU A 60 8.25 9.69 8.71
CA LEU A 60 9.36 9.52 9.63
C LEU A 60 9.24 8.22 10.44
N LYS A 61 8.02 7.70 10.63
CA LYS A 61 7.78 6.39 11.28
C LYS A 61 8.24 5.20 10.42
N PHE A 62 8.57 5.46 9.15
CA PHE A 62 9.03 4.49 8.16
C PHE A 62 10.46 4.78 7.69
N HIS A 63 11.34 5.25 8.59
CA HIS A 63 12.75 5.50 8.28
C HIS A 63 13.53 4.18 8.07
N MET A 64 13.22 3.46 7.00
CA MET A 64 13.76 2.15 6.68
C MET A 64 13.68 1.86 5.18
N ASN A 65 14.37 0.83 4.73
CA ASN A 65 14.35 0.39 3.33
C ASN A 65 13.30 -0.71 3.11
N GLY A 66 13.16 -1.15 1.86
CA GLY A 66 12.20 -2.19 1.48
C GLY A 66 12.44 -3.54 2.16
N LYS A 67 13.70 -3.93 2.38
CA LYS A 67 14.02 -5.17 3.10
C LYS A 67 13.53 -5.15 4.54
N ALA A 68 13.64 -4.01 5.21
CA ALA A 68 13.11 -3.83 6.56
C ALA A 68 11.56 -3.83 6.57
N LEU A 69 10.92 -3.22 5.56
CA LEU A 69 9.47 -3.31 5.39
C LEU A 69 8.99 -4.75 5.20
N CYS A 70 9.75 -5.61 4.52
CA CYS A 70 9.42 -7.04 4.38
C CYS A 70 9.31 -7.78 5.73
N LEU A 71 9.96 -7.28 6.78
CA LEU A 71 9.92 -7.87 8.13
C LEU A 71 8.77 -7.31 8.98
N MET A 72 8.07 -6.28 8.52
CA MET A 72 6.97 -5.68 9.28
C MET A 72 5.69 -6.51 9.15
N THR A 73 5.06 -6.78 10.28
CA THR A 73 3.73 -7.38 10.33
C THR A 73 2.65 -6.33 10.11
N LEU A 74 1.43 -6.77 9.81
CA LEU A 74 0.24 -5.90 9.73
C LEU A 74 0.09 -5.01 10.99
N ASP A 75 0.26 -5.58 12.19
CA ASP A 75 0.16 -4.83 13.45
C ASP A 75 1.18 -3.69 13.54
N MET A 76 2.39 -3.90 13.00
CA MET A 76 3.43 -2.86 12.98
C MET A 76 3.08 -1.71 12.03
N PHE A 77 2.36 -1.98 10.93
CA PHE A 77 1.80 -0.94 10.06
C PHE A 77 0.64 -0.21 10.73
N LEU A 78 -0.30 -0.94 11.34
CA LEU A 78 -1.45 -0.38 12.06
C LEU A 78 -1.01 0.49 13.25
N TYR A 79 0.02 0.08 13.98
CA TYR A 79 0.60 0.88 15.06
C TYR A 79 1.11 2.25 14.56
N ARG A 80 1.72 2.29 13.37
CA ARG A 80 2.25 3.53 12.79
C ARG A 80 1.15 4.39 12.17
N VAL A 81 0.18 3.75 11.51
CA VAL A 81 -0.91 4.38 10.76
C VAL A 81 -2.25 3.68 11.12
N PRO A 82 -2.92 4.05 12.23
CA PRO A 82 -4.10 3.31 12.71
C PRO A 82 -5.27 3.22 11.73
N MET A 83 -5.46 4.24 10.89
CA MET A 83 -6.61 4.34 9.96
C MET A 83 -6.28 3.89 8.53
N GLY A 84 -5.03 3.48 8.24
CA GLY A 84 -4.60 3.17 6.87
C GLY A 84 -3.45 2.16 6.76
N GLY A 85 -2.94 1.66 7.88
CA GLY A 85 -1.82 0.70 7.91
C GLY A 85 -2.16 -0.62 7.24
N ASN A 86 -3.43 -1.04 7.25
CA ASN A 86 -3.90 -2.21 6.51
C ASN A 86 -3.76 -2.02 4.99
N LEU A 87 -4.10 -0.84 4.46
CA LEU A 87 -3.96 -0.55 3.02
C LEU A 87 -2.48 -0.55 2.61
N LEU A 88 -1.61 0.09 3.41
CA LEU A 88 -0.17 0.08 3.22
C LEU A 88 0.39 -1.35 3.20
N TYR A 89 0.03 -2.17 4.19
CA TYR A 89 0.48 -3.55 4.27
C TYR A 89 0.04 -4.38 3.06
N HIS A 90 -1.24 -4.30 2.68
CA HIS A 90 -1.77 -5.09 1.57
C HIS A 90 -1.21 -4.68 0.20
N ASP A 91 -1.01 -3.38 -0.04
CA ASP A 91 -0.37 -2.91 -1.27
C ASP A 91 1.07 -3.42 -1.36
N PHE A 92 1.85 -3.26 -0.29
CA PHE A 92 3.23 -3.73 -0.22
C PHE A 92 3.34 -5.25 -0.43
N GLN A 93 2.49 -6.03 0.24
CA GLN A 93 2.46 -7.49 0.09
C GLN A 93 2.06 -7.92 -1.32
N SER A 94 1.08 -7.24 -1.94
CA SER A 94 0.69 -7.48 -3.33
C SER A 94 1.88 -7.25 -4.28
N ARG A 95 2.65 -6.18 -4.10
CA ARG A 95 3.85 -5.90 -4.91
C ARG A 95 4.92 -6.98 -4.73
N LEU A 96 5.21 -7.35 -3.48
CA LEU A 96 6.19 -8.39 -3.16
C LEU A 96 5.80 -9.75 -3.74
N GLN A 97 4.51 -10.11 -3.69
CA GLN A 97 4.02 -11.37 -4.25
C GLN A 97 4.15 -11.39 -5.78
N ARG A 98 3.87 -10.30 -6.47
CA ARG A 98 4.03 -10.22 -7.94
C ARG A 98 5.48 -10.50 -8.35
N THR A 99 6.45 -9.95 -7.62
CA THR A 99 7.87 -10.20 -7.92
C THR A 99 8.36 -11.58 -7.55
N VAL A 100 7.70 -12.27 -6.60
CA VAL A 100 8.04 -13.66 -6.25
C VAL A 100 7.46 -14.67 -7.25
N HIS A 101 6.30 -14.36 -7.82
CA HIS A 101 5.62 -15.26 -8.78
C HIS A 101 5.98 -14.97 -10.24
N GLY A 102 6.54 -13.79 -10.55
CA GLY A 102 7.04 -13.43 -11.88
C GLY A 102 8.39 -14.06 -12.26
N ASP A 103 9.11 -14.64 -11.30
CA ASP A 103 10.37 -15.39 -11.51
C ASP A 103 10.15 -16.89 -11.84
N ARG A 104 8.96 -17.27 -12.35
CA ARG A 104 8.65 -18.65 -12.77
C ARG A 104 8.32 -18.75 -14.25
#